data_AF-A0A960D352-F1
#
_entry.id   AF-A0A960D352-F1
#
_cell.length_a   1.000
_cell.length_b   1.000
_cell.length_c   1.000
_cell.angle_alpha   90.00
_cell.angle_beta   90.00
_cell.angle_gamma   90.00
#
_symmetry.space_group_name_H-M   'P 1'
#
loop_
_entity.id
_entity.type
_entity.pdbx_description
1 polymer ?
#
loop_
_entity_poly.entity_id
_entity_poly.type
_entity_poly.pdbx_seq_one_letter_code
_entity_poly.pdbx_strand_id
1 'polypeptide(L)' 'DVLANVDQRLARENGRLDVLMLSGGEPTLHPRLGELLAELVARPITRILVNTNGIRIAADDALLDLLTEHRERVEVYL' A
#
# COMPACT_ATOMS: atom_id res chain seq x y z
N ASP A 1 5.87 3.65 -13.66
CA ASP A 1 4.69 2.95 -13.15
C ASP A 1 5.04 2.32 -11.80
N VAL A 2 4.19 2.46 -10.77
CA VAL A 2 4.50 2.05 -9.38
C VAL A 2 4.68 0.54 -9.30
N LEU A 3 3.77 -0.23 -9.91
CA LEU A 3 3.81 -1.70 -9.87
C LEU A 3 5.06 -2.25 -10.56
N ALA A 4 5.44 -1.68 -11.71
CA ALA A 4 6.67 -2.08 -12.40
C ALA A 4 7.93 -1.88 -11.54
N ASN A 5 7.96 -0.85 -10.68
CA ASN A 5 9.06 -0.66 -9.74
C ASN A 5 9.07 -1.75 -8.65
N VAL A 6 7.90 -2.10 -8.12
CA VAL A 6 7.76 -3.18 -7.13
C VAL A 6 8.16 -4.53 -7.71
N ASP A 7 7.74 -4.83 -8.94
CA ASP A 7 8.09 -6.07 -9.63
C ASP A 7 9.61 -6.16 -9.88
N GLN A 8 10.25 -5.04 -10.22
CA GLN A 8 11.70 -4.98 -10.33
C GLN A 8 12.40 -5.23 -8.99
N ARG A 9 11.88 -4.69 -7.88
CA ARG A 9 12.43 -4.90 -6.53
C ARG A 9 12.27 -6.36 -6.10
N LEU A 10 11.09 -6.93 -6.31
CA LEU A 10 10.83 -8.35 -6.07
C LEU A 10 11.81 -9.25 -6.82
N ALA A 11 12.05 -8.99 -8.11
CA ALA A 11 13.00 -9.76 -8.89
C ALA A 11 14.45 -9.69 -8.34
N ARG A 12 14.84 -8.55 -7.74
CA ARG A 12 16.17 -8.36 -7.14
C ARG A 12 16.29 -9.02 -5.76
N GLU A 13 15.18 -9.15 -5.04
CA GLU A 13 15.10 -9.75 -3.69
C GLU A 13 14.61 -11.21 -3.73
N ASN A 14 15.00 -11.97 -4.75
CA ASN A 14 14.65 -13.40 -4.90
C ASN A 14 13.13 -13.68 -4.89
N GLY A 15 12.33 -12.75 -5.41
CA GLY A 15 10.89 -12.90 -5.58
C GLY A 15 10.05 -12.65 -4.32
N ARG A 16 10.61 -12.07 -3.24
CA ARG A 16 9.86 -11.78 -2.02
C ARG A 16 10.33 -10.49 -1.37
N LEU A 17 9.40 -9.72 -0.81
CA LEU A 17 9.71 -8.59 0.07
C LEU A 17 9.14 -8.85 1.46
N ASP A 18 9.91 -8.57 2.50
CA ASP A 18 9.37 -8.64 3.87
C ASP A 18 8.51 -7.41 4.18
N VAL A 19 8.94 -6.23 3.74
CA VAL A 19 8.20 -4.98 3.95
C VAL A 19 8.24 -4.14 2.67
N LEU A 20 7.08 -3.62 2.27
CA LEU A 20 6.96 -2.55 1.29
C LEU A 20 6.34 -1.34 1.96
N MET A 21 6.95 -0.17 1.79
CA MET A 21 6.38 1.09 2.26
C MET A 21 5.87 1.90 1.07
N LEU A 22 4.57 2.16 1.04
CA LEU A 22 3.98 3.20 0.21
C LEU A 22 4.20 4.55 0.90
N SER A 23 5.17 5.29 0.40
CA SER A 23 5.52 6.64 0.82
C SER A 23 5.58 7.58 -0.39
N GLY A 24 5.90 8.86 -0.19
CA GLY A 24 5.96 9.87 -1.24
C GLY A 24 5.35 11.19 -0.78
N GLY A 25 4.39 11.73 -1.56
CA GLY A 25 3.50 12.79 -1.09
C GLY A 25 2.52 12.25 -0.05
N GLU A 26 1.21 12.44 -0.28
CA GLU A 26 0.18 11.76 0.50
C GLU A 26 -0.38 10.58 -0.31
N PRO A 27 0.02 9.31 -0.02
CA PRO A 27 -0.40 8.14 -0.79
C PRO A 27 -1.91 7.96 -0.84
N THR A 28 -2.63 8.40 0.20
CA THR A 28 -4.10 8.31 0.22
C THR A 28 -4.78 9.19 -0.83
N LEU A 29 -4.07 10.16 -1.44
CA LEU A 29 -4.57 10.97 -2.55
C LEU A 29 -4.37 10.31 -3.93
N HIS A 30 -3.73 9.13 -3.99
CA HIS A 30 -3.52 8.45 -5.26
C HIS A 30 -4.88 8.01 -5.85
N PRO A 31 -5.23 8.40 -7.10
CA PRO A 31 -6.57 8.17 -7.66
C PRO A 31 -6.97 6.69 -7.76
N ARG A 32 -5.97 5.80 -7.86
CA ARG A 32 -6.14 4.35 -7.98
C ARG A 32 -5.59 3.60 -6.78
N LEU A 33 -5.72 4.18 -5.57
CA LEU A 33 -5.19 3.58 -4.35
C LEU A 33 -5.74 2.17 -4.13
N GLY A 34 -7.04 1.94 -4.31
CA GLY A 34 -7.64 0.62 -4.09
C GLY A 34 -7.09 -0.44 -5.04
N GLU A 35 -7.02 -0.14 -6.34
CA GLU A 35 -6.38 -1.02 -7.33
C GLU A 35 -4.91 -1.30 -6.96
N LEU A 36 -4.17 -0.27 -6.54
CA LEU A 36 -2.79 -0.40 -6.13
C LEU A 36 -2.63 -1.32 -4.91
N LEU A 37 -3.46 -1.16 -3.87
CA LEU A 37 -3.41 -2.01 -2.68
C LEU A 37 -3.76 -3.46 -3.01
N ALA A 38 -4.82 -3.70 -3.79
CA ALA A 38 -5.20 -5.04 -4.22
C ALA A 38 -4.05 -5.74 -4.98
N GLU A 39 -3.41 -5.04 -5.90
CA GLU A 39 -2.26 -5.53 -6.67
C GLU A 39 -1.04 -5.82 -5.78
N LEU A 40 -0.74 -4.96 -4.81
CA LEU A 40 0.37 -5.17 -3.87
C LEU A 40 0.10 -6.34 -2.91
N VAL A 41 -1.14 -6.45 -2.43
CA VAL A 41 -1.58 -7.57 -1.60
C VAL A 41 -1.52 -8.88 -2.41
N ALA A 42 -1.78 -8.88 -3.72
CA ALA A 42 -1.62 -10.11 -4.53
C ALA A 42 -0.15 -10.58 -4.68
N ARG A 43 0.83 -9.71 -4.43
CA ARG A 43 2.27 -10.01 -4.58
C ARG A 43 2.85 -10.65 -3.31
N PRO A 44 4.01 -11.35 -3.40
CA PRO A 44 4.68 -11.97 -2.25
C PRO A 44 5.40 -10.93 -1.38
N ILE A 45 4.61 -10.14 -0.65
CA ILE A 45 5.04 -9.06 0.24
C ILE A 45 4.47 -9.32 1.64
N THR A 46 5.31 -9.56 2.64
CA THR A 46 4.81 -9.96 3.97
C THR A 46 3.99 -8.85 4.63
N ARG A 47 4.47 -7.59 4.60
CA ARG A 47 3.78 -6.42 5.16
C ARG A 47 3.83 -5.21 4.21
N ILE A 48 2.71 -4.50 4.11
CA ILE A 48 2.59 -3.27 3.32
C ILE A 48 2.27 -2.13 4.28
N LEU A 49 3.14 -1.13 4.34
CA LEU A 49 2.98 0.05 5.20
C LEU A 49 2.52 1.24 4.36
N VAL A 50 1.41 1.86 4.71
CA VAL A 50 0.94 3.11 4.10
C VAL A 50 1.36 4.26 5.01
N ASN A 51 2.36 5.04 4.57
CA ASN A 51 2.80 6.24 5.29
C ASN A 51 1.88 7.41 4.91
N THR A 52 1.12 7.93 5.87
CA THR A 52 0.09 8.96 5.63
C THR A 52 0.05 9.96 6.77
N ASN A 53 -0.37 11.19 6.49
CA ASN A 53 -0.66 12.18 7.54
C ASN A 53 -2.00 11.93 8.27
N GLY A 54 -2.81 10.97 7.80
CA GLY A 54 -4.06 10.56 8.45
C GLY A 54 -5.24 11.52 8.28
N ILE A 55 -5.06 12.70 7.67
CA ILE A 55 -6.11 13.73 7.56
C ILE A 55 -7.32 13.19 6.79
N ARG A 56 -7.10 12.50 5.67
CA ARG A 56 -8.18 11.96 4.85
C ARG A 56 -8.87 10.78 5.54
N ILE A 57 -8.11 9.93 6.24
CA ILE A 57 -8.66 8.78 6.99
C ILE A 57 -9.66 9.25 8.05
N ALA A 58 -9.39 10.39 8.70
CA ALA A 58 -10.27 10.94 9.73
C ALA A 58 -11.63 11.46 9.22
N ALA A 59 -11.80 11.64 7.91
CA ALA A 59 -12.98 12.29 7.32
C ALA A 59 -13.61 11.54 6.14
N ASP A 60 -13.06 10.39 5.75
CA ASP A 60 -13.47 9.61 4.56
C ASP A 60 -13.68 8.15 4.95
N ASP A 61 -14.93 7.80 5.27
CA ASP A 61 -15.31 6.44 5.67
C ASP A 61 -15.03 5.41 4.55
N ALA A 62 -15.12 5.81 3.28
CA ALA A 62 -14.83 4.90 2.17
C ALA A 62 -13.34 4.57 2.07
N LEU A 63 -12.46 5.52 2.41
CA LEU A 63 -11.03 5.25 2.55
C LEU A 63 -10.76 4.33 3.75
N LEU A 64 -11.46 4.54 4.87
CA LEU A 64 -11.32 3.68 6.05
C LEU A 64 -11.76 2.24 5.76
N ASP A 65 -12.88 2.06 5.04
CA ASP A 65 -13.37 0.76 4.60
C ASP A 65 -12.36 0.07 3.67
N LEU A 66 -11.79 0.81 2.71
CA LEU A 66 -10.76 0.29 1.81
C LEU A 66 -9.51 -0.20 2.57
N LEU A 67 -9.02 0.57 3.54
CA LEU A 67 -7.87 0.16 4.35
C LEU A 67 -8.22 -1.05 5.22
N THR A 68 -9.46 -1.11 5.72
CA THR A 68 -9.97 -2.22 6.52
C THR A 68 -10.09 -3.52 5.71
N GLU A 69 -10.49 -3.44 4.44
CA GLU A 69 -10.54 -4.58 3.51
C GLU A 69 -9.18 -5.29 3.41
N HIS A 70 -8.08 -4.54 3.47
CA HIS A 70 -6.73 -5.06 3.32
C HIS A 70 -5.94 -5.19 4.64
N ARG A 71 -6.60 -5.03 5.79
CA ARG A 71 -5.96 -4.92 7.12
C ARG A 71 -5.05 -6.08 7.54
N GLU A 72 -5.25 -7.27 6.96
CA GLU A 72 -4.43 -8.45 7.28
C GLU A 72 -3.00 -8.32 6.75
N ARG A 73 -2.78 -7.43 5.77
CA ARG A 73 -1.47 -7.23 5.11
C ARG A 73 -1.07 -5.77 4.96
N VAL A 74 -2.02 -4.84 5.07
CA VAL A 74 -1.81 -3.40 4.98
C VAL A 74 -1.94 -2.77 6.35
N GLU A 75 -0.89 -2.07 6.79
CA GLU A 75 -0.84 -1.34 8.05
C GLU A 75 -0.64 0.16 7.79
N VAL A 76 -1.29 1.00 8.59
CA VAL A 76 -1.13 2.46 8.52
C VAL A 76 0.03 2.87 9.42
N TYR A 77 0.95 3.68 8.89
CA TYR A 77 2.07 4.26 9.61
C TYR A 77 1.95 5.79 9.60
N LEU A 78 1.91 6.40 10.80
CA LEU A 78 1.76 7.84 11.03
C LEU A 78 3.06 8.45 11.57
#